data_AF-A0A851PD29-F1
#
_entry.id   AF-A0A851PD29-F1
#
_cell.length_a   1.000
_cell.length_b   1.000
_cell.length_c   1.000
_cell.angle_alpha   90.00
_cell.angle_beta   90.00
_cell.angle_gamma   90.00
#
_symmetry.space_group_name_H-M   'P 1'
#
loop_
_entity.id
_entity.type
_entity.pdbx_description
1 polymer ?
#
loop_
_entity_poly.entity_id
_entity_poly.type
_entity_poly.pdbx_seq_one_letter_code
_entity_poly.pdbx_strand_id
1 'polypeptide(L)'
;RMAAAPPSYCFVAFPPCSKDGLVVFGKNSARPRDEVQEVVYFPATAHDPGSKVECTYIEIEQVPKTHAVVLSRPSWLWGAEMGANEHGVCVANEAIVTREPASESEALLGMDLVRLGLERGATAKESLDVIVALLAEHGQGGNYYEDGSTCHSFQSAFLIVDRSEAWILETSGKYWAAEKITEGVKCICNQLSLTTKIDAEHPELRSYVRSQGWWNGDSDFNFSEVFSLADDHLACCSGRETLEKQGGDVSAQAMINVLRDKDSGVCVDSESFLTTASMVSVLPQDPSFPCVHYFTGTPDPSRSIFKPFIFVDDVKLVPKVQSPSFGNDDPAKKIPRFQEKPDRRHELYKAHEWARSLLENDQDKGQKLMRIMLDLEKQGLEAMEDILTRTEVLDPAEVVDLFYDCVDTELKFFK
;
A
#
# COMPACT_ATOMS: atom_id res chain seq x y z
N ARG A 1 -21.00 17.62 -3.25
CA ARG A 1 -19.76 17.62 -4.07
C ARG A 1 -19.25 16.19 -3.99
N MET A 2 -19.04 15.47 -5.11
CA MET A 2 -18.46 14.13 -5.03
C MET A 2 -17.14 14.23 -4.27
N ALA A 3 -16.91 13.33 -3.31
CA ALA A 3 -15.65 13.26 -2.60
C ALA A 3 -14.54 12.98 -3.62
N ALA A 4 -13.49 13.78 -3.63
CA ALA A 4 -12.32 13.46 -4.43
C ALA A 4 -11.64 12.23 -3.83
N ALA A 5 -11.27 11.26 -4.68
CA ALA A 5 -10.43 10.16 -4.25
C ALA A 5 -9.07 10.70 -3.80
N PRO A 6 -8.49 10.16 -2.72
CA PRO A 6 -7.20 10.60 -2.23
C PRO A 6 -6.11 10.28 -3.28
N PRO A 7 -5.25 11.24 -3.65
CA PRO A 7 -4.30 11.09 -4.76
C PRO A 7 -3.07 10.30 -4.33
N SER A 8 -3.21 8.99 -4.25
CA SER A 8 -2.14 8.08 -3.90
C SER A 8 -1.41 7.55 -5.14
N TYR A 9 -0.19 7.02 -4.97
CA TYR A 9 0.67 6.57 -6.07
C TYR A 9 1.38 5.27 -5.74
N CYS A 10 1.39 4.34 -6.71
CA CYS A 10 2.08 3.07 -6.60
C CYS A 10 2.91 2.78 -7.84
N PHE A 11 4.12 2.26 -7.65
CA PHE A 11 5.11 2.03 -8.69
C PHE A 11 5.67 0.61 -8.59
N VAL A 12 6.04 0.06 -9.74
CA VAL A 12 6.89 -1.13 -9.82
C VAL A 12 7.89 -0.97 -10.95
N ALA A 13 9.12 -1.41 -10.72
CA ALA A 13 10.17 -1.51 -11.72
C ALA A 13 10.70 -2.94 -11.77
N PHE A 14 10.60 -3.56 -12.95
CA PHE A 14 11.19 -4.84 -13.27
C PHE A 14 12.47 -4.64 -14.10
N PRO A 15 13.37 -5.64 -14.15
CA PRO A 15 14.41 -5.70 -15.16
C PRO A 15 13.81 -5.54 -16.57
N PRO A 16 14.48 -4.87 -17.51
CA PRO A 16 15.83 -4.31 -17.40
C PRO A 16 15.87 -2.87 -16.83
N CYS A 17 14.78 -2.35 -16.25
CA CYS A 17 14.73 -0.97 -15.74
C CYS A 17 15.26 -0.82 -14.31
N SER A 18 15.31 -1.90 -13.55
CA SER A 18 15.96 -2.01 -12.24
C SER A 18 17.28 -2.77 -12.35
N LYS A 19 18.13 -2.64 -11.32
CA LYS A 19 19.38 -3.40 -11.21
C LYS A 19 19.12 -4.88 -11.45
N ASP A 20 19.99 -5.52 -12.25
CA ASP A 20 19.83 -6.89 -12.73
C ASP A 20 19.35 -7.84 -11.62
N GLY A 21 18.24 -8.52 -11.90
CA GLY A 21 17.66 -9.52 -10.99
C GLY A 21 16.91 -8.96 -9.78
N LEU A 22 16.63 -7.65 -9.70
CA LEU A 22 15.83 -7.06 -8.61
C LEU A 22 14.52 -6.47 -9.14
N VAL A 23 13.41 -6.73 -8.47
CA VAL A 23 12.14 -6.02 -8.66
C VAL A 23 11.99 -4.98 -7.55
N VAL A 24 11.67 -3.74 -7.90
CA VAL A 24 11.50 -2.64 -6.93
C VAL A 24 10.07 -2.14 -6.94
N PHE A 25 9.39 -2.23 -5.80
CA PHE A 25 8.03 -1.77 -5.57
C PHE A 25 8.03 -0.53 -4.67
N GLY A 26 7.12 0.42 -4.91
CA GLY A 26 6.99 1.62 -4.10
C GLY A 26 5.55 2.10 -4.01
N LYS A 27 5.15 2.63 -2.85
CA LYS A 27 3.78 3.14 -2.62
C LYS A 27 3.79 4.32 -1.66
N ASN A 28 3.01 5.35 -2.02
CA ASN A 28 2.56 6.41 -1.14
C ASN A 28 1.06 6.23 -0.86
N SER A 29 0.68 6.27 0.41
CA SER A 29 -0.72 6.29 0.82
C SER A 29 -1.11 7.68 1.32
N ALA A 30 -1.74 8.45 0.43
CA ALA A 30 -2.40 9.71 0.74
C ALA A 30 -3.76 9.45 1.40
N ARG A 31 -4.00 10.05 2.57
CA ARG A 31 -5.23 9.91 3.36
C ARG A 31 -5.55 11.23 4.07
N PRO A 32 -6.73 11.39 4.72
CA PRO A 32 -7.00 12.58 5.53
C PRO A 32 -5.87 12.83 6.52
N ARG A 33 -5.49 14.10 6.71
CA ARG A 33 -4.24 14.49 7.40
C ARG A 33 -4.11 13.94 8.82
N ASP A 34 -5.22 13.72 9.49
CA ASP A 34 -5.29 13.27 10.87
C ASP A 34 -5.45 11.74 11.01
N GLU A 35 -5.52 11.01 9.89
CA GLU A 35 -5.49 9.55 9.92
C GLU A 35 -4.06 9.05 10.14
N VAL A 36 -3.88 8.34 11.25
CA VAL A 36 -2.62 7.69 11.61
C VAL A 36 -2.53 6.34 10.92
N GLN A 37 -1.40 6.06 10.27
CA GLN A 37 -1.04 4.72 9.83
C GLN A 37 -0.04 4.05 10.75
N GLU A 38 -0.20 2.75 10.91
CA GLU A 38 0.64 1.87 11.71
C GLU A 38 1.43 0.92 10.80
N VAL A 39 2.53 0.38 11.32
CA VAL A 39 3.23 -0.75 10.70
C VAL A 39 3.10 -1.96 11.62
N VAL A 40 2.43 -3.01 11.13
CA VAL A 40 2.05 -4.17 11.96
C VAL A 40 2.44 -5.47 11.28
N TYR A 41 3.12 -6.34 12.02
CA TYR A 41 3.44 -7.70 11.62
C TYR A 41 2.45 -8.70 12.22
N PHE A 42 1.95 -9.62 11.39
CA PHE A 42 1.13 -10.76 11.80
C PHE A 42 1.83 -12.06 11.35
N PRO A 43 2.06 -13.03 12.24
CA PRO A 43 2.69 -14.28 11.87
C PRO A 43 1.75 -15.22 11.10
N ALA A 44 2.33 -16.16 10.38
CA ALA A 44 1.58 -17.24 9.75
C ALA A 44 0.78 -18.01 10.80
N THR A 45 -0.50 -18.24 10.54
CA THR A 45 -1.43 -18.77 11.55
C THR A 45 -2.31 -19.86 10.95
N ALA A 46 -2.53 -20.93 11.72
CA ALA A 46 -3.54 -21.94 11.42
C ALA A 46 -4.84 -21.61 12.17
N HIS A 47 -5.98 -21.79 11.51
CA HIS A 47 -7.29 -21.44 12.04
C HIS A 47 -8.19 -22.67 12.14
N ASP A 48 -9.08 -22.66 13.13
CA ASP A 48 -10.03 -23.76 13.33
C ASP A 48 -11.03 -23.85 12.16
N PRO A 49 -11.46 -25.06 11.75
CA PRO A 49 -12.47 -25.23 10.71
C PRO A 49 -13.78 -24.50 11.04
N GLY A 50 -14.31 -23.73 10.07
CA GLY A 50 -15.53 -22.94 10.23
C GLY A 50 -15.38 -21.69 11.10
N SER A 51 -14.14 -21.33 11.44
CA SER A 51 -13.85 -20.02 12.02
C SER A 51 -14.08 -18.92 11.00
N LYS A 52 -14.25 -17.70 11.52
CA LYS A 52 -14.51 -16.51 10.72
C LYS A 52 -13.53 -15.41 11.08
N VAL A 53 -13.42 -14.43 10.20
CA VAL A 53 -12.61 -13.23 10.41
C VAL A 53 -13.47 -11.98 10.30
N GLU A 54 -13.42 -11.17 11.34
CA GLU A 54 -14.02 -9.83 11.35
C GLU A 54 -13.08 -8.88 10.58
N CYS A 55 -13.48 -8.52 9.36
CA CYS A 55 -12.81 -7.49 8.56
C CYS A 55 -13.24 -6.08 9.04
N THR A 56 -13.05 -5.03 8.24
CA THR A 56 -13.35 -3.67 8.70
C THR A 56 -14.84 -3.48 9.00
N TYR A 57 -15.72 -3.98 8.13
CA TYR A 57 -17.17 -3.80 8.28
C TYR A 57 -17.97 -5.09 8.39
N ILE A 58 -17.52 -6.15 7.73
CA ILE A 58 -18.23 -7.42 7.66
C ILE A 58 -17.36 -8.56 8.18
N GLU A 59 -18.02 -9.66 8.52
CA GLU A 59 -17.37 -10.92 8.89
C GLU A 59 -17.48 -11.90 7.71
N ILE A 60 -16.36 -12.57 7.39
CA ILE A 60 -16.31 -13.58 6.31
C ILE A 60 -15.73 -14.90 6.82
N GLU A 61 -15.91 -15.97 6.04
CA GLU A 61 -15.30 -17.26 6.35
C GLU A 61 -13.77 -17.18 6.34
N GLN A 62 -13.14 -17.79 7.35
CA GLN A 62 -11.68 -17.83 7.46
C GLN A 62 -11.12 -19.06 6.73
N VAL A 63 -9.94 -18.89 6.12
CA VAL A 63 -9.20 -19.99 5.51
C VAL A 63 -8.42 -20.79 6.57
N PRO A 64 -8.14 -22.08 6.35
CA PRO A 64 -7.43 -22.90 7.35
C PRO A 64 -6.03 -22.40 7.72
N LYS A 65 -5.36 -21.66 6.82
CA LYS A 65 -4.03 -21.11 7.04
C LYS A 65 -3.89 -19.75 6.40
N THR A 66 -3.22 -18.83 7.11
CA THR A 66 -2.81 -17.53 6.59
C THR A 66 -1.29 -17.41 6.61
N HIS A 67 -0.73 -16.73 5.60
CA HIS A 67 0.68 -16.38 5.53
C HIS A 67 1.05 -15.28 6.52
N ALA A 68 2.33 -15.21 6.89
CA ALA A 68 2.84 -14.08 7.65
C ALA A 68 2.85 -12.82 6.78
N VAL A 69 2.43 -11.69 7.35
CA VAL A 69 2.31 -10.40 6.64
C VAL A 69 2.86 -9.25 7.47
N VAL A 70 3.42 -8.24 6.80
CA VAL A 70 3.72 -6.92 7.37
C VAL A 70 2.92 -5.87 6.61
N LEU A 71 2.16 -5.06 7.34
CA LEU A 71 1.14 -4.17 6.79
C LEU A 71 1.41 -2.73 7.19
N SER A 72 1.23 -1.79 6.26
CA SER A 72 0.97 -0.38 6.55
C SER A 72 -0.53 -0.13 6.45
N ARG A 73 -1.18 0.19 7.58
CA ARG A 73 -2.64 0.31 7.64
C ARG A 73 -3.09 1.54 8.43
N PRO A 74 -4.21 2.18 8.05
CA PRO A 74 -4.88 3.14 8.91
C PRO A 74 -5.30 2.47 10.22
N SER A 75 -4.99 3.13 11.32
CA SER A 75 -5.15 2.64 12.70
C SER A 75 -6.58 2.29 13.13
N TRP A 76 -7.59 2.64 12.33
CA TRP A 76 -9.00 2.39 12.63
C TRP A 76 -9.60 1.19 11.87
N LEU A 77 -9.02 0.79 10.73
CA LEU A 77 -9.58 -0.26 9.85
C LEU A 77 -8.78 -1.55 9.93
N TRP A 78 -9.38 -2.72 9.71
CA TRP A 78 -8.75 -4.06 9.86
C TRP A 78 -7.74 -4.42 8.75
N GLY A 79 -8.04 -4.00 7.52
CA GLY A 79 -7.22 -4.23 6.31
C GLY A 79 -5.92 -3.43 6.29
N ALA A 80 -5.41 -3.14 5.09
CA ALA A 80 -4.19 -2.35 4.87
C ALA A 80 -4.21 -1.57 3.56
N GLU A 81 -3.51 -0.43 3.53
CA GLU A 81 -3.29 0.33 2.28
C GLU A 81 -2.22 -0.33 1.41
N MET A 82 -1.25 -0.97 2.06
CA MET A 82 -0.14 -1.65 1.44
C MET A 82 0.51 -2.64 2.40
N GLY A 83 1.19 -3.65 1.87
CA GLY A 83 1.95 -4.58 2.67
C GLY A 83 2.69 -5.61 1.84
N ALA A 84 3.35 -6.52 2.53
CA ALA A 84 4.00 -7.66 1.94
C ALA A 84 3.76 -8.94 2.78
N ASN A 85 3.98 -10.10 2.18
CA ASN A 85 3.96 -11.38 2.86
C ASN A 85 5.30 -12.12 2.79
N GLU A 86 5.42 -13.19 3.58
CA GLU A 86 6.63 -14.02 3.68
C GLU A 86 7.08 -14.67 2.36
N HIS A 87 6.21 -14.75 1.36
CA HIS A 87 6.50 -15.33 0.04
C HIS A 87 7.07 -14.30 -0.95
N GLY A 88 7.20 -13.03 -0.54
CA GLY A 88 7.68 -11.96 -1.40
C GLY A 88 6.59 -11.40 -2.32
N VAL A 89 5.32 -11.51 -1.92
CA VAL A 89 4.22 -10.79 -2.57
C VAL A 89 4.02 -9.44 -1.89
N CYS A 90 3.96 -8.37 -2.67
CA CYS A 90 3.55 -7.03 -2.24
C CYS A 90 2.20 -6.68 -2.85
N VAL A 91 1.31 -6.07 -2.07
CA VAL A 91 0.02 -5.58 -2.56
C VAL A 91 -0.19 -4.16 -2.03
N ALA A 92 -0.67 -3.27 -2.89
CA ALA A 92 -1.21 -1.97 -2.49
C ALA A 92 -2.51 -1.68 -3.24
N ASN A 93 -3.36 -0.86 -2.63
CA ASN A 93 -4.56 -0.34 -3.29
C ASN A 93 -4.51 1.18 -3.54
N GLU A 94 -5.35 1.59 -4.47
CA GLU A 94 -5.66 2.96 -4.82
C GLU A 94 -7.18 3.14 -4.81
N ALA A 95 -7.64 4.26 -4.24
CA ALA A 95 -9.04 4.66 -4.37
C ALA A 95 -9.24 5.35 -5.72
N ILE A 96 -10.21 4.87 -6.49
CA ILE A 96 -10.54 5.38 -7.82
C ILE A 96 -12.04 5.74 -7.89
N VAL A 97 -12.36 6.69 -8.77
CA VAL A 97 -13.74 7.03 -9.11
C VAL A 97 -14.02 6.49 -10.50
N THR A 98 -15.12 5.77 -10.66
CA THR A 98 -15.55 5.26 -11.98
C THR A 98 -16.93 5.81 -12.34
N ARG A 99 -17.34 5.60 -13.58
CA ARG A 99 -18.68 5.87 -14.08
C ARG A 99 -19.77 5.24 -13.21
N GLU A 100 -19.50 4.03 -12.70
CA GLU A 100 -20.35 3.42 -11.68
C GLU A 100 -19.93 3.92 -10.28
N PRO A 101 -20.84 4.58 -9.54
CA PRO A 101 -20.55 5.01 -8.17
C PRO A 101 -20.26 3.82 -7.26
N ALA A 102 -19.33 4.01 -6.33
CA ALA A 102 -19.05 3.01 -5.31
C ALA A 102 -20.19 2.89 -4.29
N SER A 103 -20.44 1.67 -3.83
CA SER A 103 -21.49 1.40 -2.84
C SER A 103 -21.18 2.05 -1.50
N GLU A 104 -22.15 2.77 -0.93
CA GLU A 104 -22.11 3.24 0.46
C GLU A 104 -22.49 2.13 1.46
N SER A 105 -23.03 1.00 0.98
CA SER A 105 -23.34 -0.14 1.84
C SER A 105 -22.06 -0.83 2.28
N GLU A 106 -21.97 -1.12 3.58
CA GLU A 106 -20.86 -1.84 4.19
C GLU A 106 -20.64 -3.21 3.54
N ALA A 107 -19.44 -3.40 3.02
CA ALA A 107 -18.92 -4.64 2.45
C ALA A 107 -17.41 -4.72 2.75
N LEU A 108 -16.66 -5.55 2.03
CA LEU A 108 -15.20 -5.48 2.10
C LEU A 108 -14.72 -4.13 1.57
N LEU A 109 -13.77 -3.51 2.25
CA LEU A 109 -13.03 -2.39 1.67
C LEU A 109 -11.91 -2.90 0.76
N GLY A 110 -11.45 -2.05 -0.17
CA GLY A 110 -10.23 -2.32 -0.93
C GLY A 110 -9.05 -2.69 -0.02
N MET A 111 -8.93 -2.01 1.13
CA MET A 111 -7.90 -2.29 2.13
C MET A 111 -8.07 -3.66 2.79
N ASP A 112 -9.31 -4.14 2.97
CA ASP A 112 -9.53 -5.51 3.47
C ASP A 112 -9.07 -6.54 2.43
N LEU A 113 -9.35 -6.29 1.14
CA LEU A 113 -8.91 -7.12 0.03
C LEU A 113 -7.38 -7.16 -0.09
N VAL A 114 -6.66 -6.06 0.17
CA VAL A 114 -5.18 -6.03 0.23
C VAL A 114 -4.68 -7.06 1.25
N ARG A 115 -5.19 -6.99 2.49
CA ARG A 115 -4.75 -7.88 3.56
C ARG A 115 -5.13 -9.34 3.27
N LEU A 116 -6.35 -9.58 2.83
CA LEU A 116 -6.83 -10.93 2.50
C LEU A 116 -6.02 -11.54 1.35
N GLY A 117 -5.68 -10.76 0.33
CA GLY A 117 -4.82 -11.18 -0.78
C GLY A 117 -3.42 -11.57 -0.31
N LEU A 118 -2.82 -10.81 0.60
CA LEU A 118 -1.51 -11.09 1.18
C LEU A 118 -1.52 -12.32 2.10
N GLU A 119 -2.55 -12.46 2.94
CA GLU A 119 -2.68 -13.57 3.89
C GLU A 119 -2.98 -14.90 3.20
N ARG A 120 -3.52 -14.90 1.96
CA ARG A 120 -4.05 -16.12 1.31
C ARG A 120 -3.40 -16.49 -0.03
N GLY A 121 -2.49 -15.68 -0.57
CA GLY A 121 -1.77 -15.97 -1.82
C GLY A 121 -0.26 -15.99 -1.63
N ALA A 122 0.43 -16.97 -2.24
CA ALA A 122 1.90 -17.08 -2.21
C ALA A 122 2.58 -16.50 -3.47
N THR A 123 1.79 -16.11 -4.48
CA THR A 123 2.26 -15.42 -5.69
C THR A 123 1.34 -14.23 -6.01
N ALA A 124 1.80 -13.32 -6.85
CA ALA A 124 1.00 -12.19 -7.31
C ALA A 124 -0.31 -12.66 -7.98
N LYS A 125 -0.24 -13.75 -8.77
CA LYS A 125 -1.43 -14.33 -9.39
C LYS A 125 -2.40 -14.94 -8.38
N GLU A 126 -1.90 -15.65 -7.38
CA GLU A 126 -2.77 -16.23 -6.34
C GLU A 126 -3.45 -15.13 -5.50
N SER A 127 -2.71 -14.07 -5.14
CA SER A 127 -3.30 -12.91 -4.45
C SER A 127 -4.34 -12.19 -5.32
N LEU A 128 -4.11 -12.05 -6.63
CA LEU A 128 -5.12 -11.56 -7.57
C LEU A 128 -6.39 -12.43 -7.54
N ASP A 129 -6.24 -13.75 -7.63
CA ASP A 129 -7.35 -14.69 -7.65
C ASP A 129 -8.17 -14.65 -6.34
N VAL A 130 -7.49 -14.53 -5.20
CA VAL A 130 -8.13 -14.32 -3.89
C VAL A 130 -8.95 -13.03 -3.90
N ILE A 131 -8.35 -11.92 -4.33
CA ILE A 131 -9.00 -10.60 -4.33
C ILE A 131 -10.27 -10.64 -5.19
N VAL A 132 -10.20 -11.14 -6.41
CA VAL A 132 -11.37 -11.15 -7.32
C VAL A 132 -12.45 -12.15 -6.90
N ALA A 133 -12.07 -13.26 -6.25
CA ALA A 133 -13.04 -14.21 -5.69
C ALA A 133 -13.82 -13.57 -4.52
N LEU A 134 -13.11 -12.91 -3.60
CA LEU A 134 -13.73 -12.23 -2.46
C LEU A 134 -14.57 -11.02 -2.91
N LEU A 135 -14.12 -10.28 -3.92
CA LEU A 135 -14.91 -9.21 -4.53
C LEU A 135 -16.22 -9.74 -5.14
N ALA A 136 -16.17 -10.89 -5.81
CA ALA A 136 -17.36 -11.50 -6.39
C ALA A 136 -18.36 -12.00 -5.33
N GLU A 137 -17.86 -12.53 -4.21
CA GLU A 137 -18.68 -13.11 -3.14
C GLU A 137 -19.26 -12.04 -2.20
N HIS A 138 -18.45 -11.07 -1.79
CA HIS A 138 -18.78 -10.12 -0.73
C HIS A 138 -18.97 -8.69 -1.23
N GLY A 139 -18.60 -8.39 -2.46
CA GLY A 139 -18.63 -7.04 -3.02
C GLY A 139 -17.58 -6.10 -2.40
N GLN A 140 -17.68 -4.83 -2.75
CA GLN A 140 -16.89 -3.76 -2.15
C GLN A 140 -17.75 -2.53 -1.82
N GLY A 141 -17.45 -1.84 -0.73
CA GLY A 141 -18.20 -0.66 -0.32
C GLY A 141 -18.13 -0.33 1.18
N GLY A 142 -18.76 0.79 1.53
CA GLY A 142 -18.72 1.36 2.87
C GLY A 142 -17.84 2.59 2.94
N ASN A 143 -17.72 3.15 4.14
CA ASN A 143 -17.01 4.40 4.36
C ASN A 143 -15.49 4.19 4.26
N TYR A 144 -14.81 5.01 3.47
CA TYR A 144 -13.37 4.92 3.25
C TYR A 144 -12.59 5.74 4.29
N TYR A 145 -13.21 6.70 4.98
CA TYR A 145 -12.56 7.55 5.98
C TYR A 145 -13.16 7.33 7.37
N GLU A 146 -12.37 7.64 8.41
CA GLU A 146 -12.85 7.73 9.80
C GLU A 146 -13.66 9.03 10.01
N ASP A 147 -14.82 9.13 9.35
CA ASP A 147 -15.73 10.29 9.41
C ASP A 147 -17.20 9.83 9.50
N GLY A 148 -17.87 10.16 10.60
CA GLY A 148 -19.28 9.82 10.81
C GLY A 148 -20.28 10.80 10.16
N SER A 149 -19.81 11.91 9.60
CA SER A 149 -20.66 12.97 9.05
C SER A 149 -21.12 12.71 7.62
N THR A 150 -20.28 12.05 6.80
CA THR A 150 -20.54 11.73 5.40
C THR A 150 -19.88 10.40 5.06
N CYS A 151 -20.56 9.54 4.30
CA CYS A 151 -19.96 8.32 3.77
C CYS A 151 -19.14 8.66 2.52
N HIS A 152 -17.86 8.30 2.54
CA HIS A 152 -16.96 8.46 1.40
C HIS A 152 -16.69 7.09 0.79
N SER A 153 -17.34 6.72 -0.31
CA SER A 153 -17.13 5.44 -0.98
C SER A 153 -16.30 5.61 -2.27
N PHE A 154 -15.40 4.67 -2.53
CA PHE A 154 -14.57 4.62 -3.73
C PHE A 154 -14.51 3.20 -4.30
N GLN A 155 -14.27 3.09 -5.61
CA GLN A 155 -13.87 1.81 -6.21
C GLN A 155 -12.38 1.59 -5.93
N SER A 156 -11.89 0.38 -6.14
CA SER A 156 -10.50 0.03 -5.83
C SER A 156 -9.70 -0.32 -7.09
N ALA A 157 -8.47 0.19 -7.18
CA ALA A 157 -7.44 -0.36 -8.05
C ALA A 157 -6.33 -0.97 -7.19
N PHE A 158 -5.59 -1.92 -7.73
CA PHE A 158 -4.54 -2.65 -7.01
C PHE A 158 -3.31 -2.81 -7.89
N LEU A 159 -2.14 -2.71 -7.27
CA LEU A 159 -0.89 -3.20 -7.82
C LEU A 159 -0.42 -4.37 -6.95
N ILE A 160 -0.34 -5.55 -7.56
CA ILE A 160 -0.01 -6.81 -6.92
C ILE A 160 1.29 -7.29 -7.56
N VAL A 161 2.35 -7.48 -6.77
CA VAL A 161 3.72 -7.70 -7.29
C VAL A 161 4.36 -8.88 -6.58
N ASP A 162 5.05 -9.74 -7.31
CA ASP A 162 6.00 -10.70 -6.77
C ASP A 162 7.36 -10.59 -7.49
N ARG A 163 8.24 -11.55 -7.24
CA ARG A 163 9.59 -11.62 -7.81
C ARG A 163 9.61 -11.73 -9.35
N SER A 164 8.52 -12.16 -9.97
CA SER A 164 8.45 -12.58 -11.37
C SER A 164 7.48 -11.75 -12.21
N GLU A 165 6.40 -11.29 -11.61
CA GLU A 165 5.33 -10.58 -12.31
C GLU A 165 4.60 -9.60 -11.41
N ALA A 166 3.91 -8.67 -12.04
CA ALA A 166 2.92 -7.83 -11.38
C ALA A 166 1.60 -7.86 -12.13
N TRP A 167 0.52 -7.58 -11.40
CA TRP A 167 -0.83 -7.44 -11.91
C TRP A 167 -1.37 -6.08 -11.50
N ILE A 168 -1.80 -5.31 -12.48
CA ILE A 168 -2.67 -4.15 -12.27
C ILE A 168 -4.10 -4.68 -12.32
N LEU A 169 -4.88 -4.48 -11.26
CA LEU A 169 -6.29 -4.85 -11.18
C LEU A 169 -7.11 -3.58 -10.96
N GLU A 170 -8.08 -3.31 -11.83
CA GLU A 170 -9.00 -2.17 -11.67
C GLU A 170 -10.44 -2.66 -11.61
N THR A 171 -11.23 -2.08 -10.70
CA THR A 171 -12.57 -2.56 -10.37
C THR A 171 -13.64 -1.49 -10.56
N SER A 172 -14.87 -1.95 -10.80
CA SER A 172 -16.08 -1.14 -10.82
C SER A 172 -17.25 -2.00 -10.34
N GLY A 173 -17.65 -1.79 -9.08
CA GLY A 173 -18.57 -2.68 -8.37
C GLY A 173 -17.97 -4.08 -8.25
N LYS A 174 -18.67 -5.10 -8.75
CA LYS A 174 -18.16 -6.47 -8.83
C LYS A 174 -17.32 -6.76 -10.08
N TYR A 175 -17.36 -5.87 -11.07
CA TYR A 175 -16.68 -6.06 -12.35
C TYR A 175 -15.23 -5.59 -12.25
N TRP A 176 -14.35 -6.22 -13.03
CA TRP A 176 -12.93 -5.93 -12.98
C TRP A 176 -12.23 -6.33 -14.28
N ALA A 177 -11.07 -5.73 -14.51
CA ALA A 177 -10.10 -6.10 -15.53
C ALA A 177 -8.69 -6.09 -14.92
N ALA A 178 -7.78 -6.88 -15.50
CA ALA A 178 -6.40 -6.93 -15.05
C ALA A 178 -5.40 -7.10 -16.21
N GLU A 179 -4.24 -6.45 -16.08
CA GLU A 179 -3.10 -6.57 -17.00
C GLU A 179 -1.90 -7.16 -16.25
N LYS A 180 -1.23 -8.13 -16.89
CA LYS A 180 0.03 -8.72 -16.43
C LYS A 180 1.23 -7.94 -16.94
N ILE A 181 2.16 -7.69 -16.04
CA ILE A 181 3.41 -6.95 -16.23
C ILE A 181 4.57 -7.86 -15.83
N THR A 182 5.64 -7.90 -16.63
CA THR A 182 6.84 -8.70 -16.35
C THR A 182 8.14 -7.93 -16.57
N GLU A 183 8.06 -6.71 -17.08
CA GLU A 183 9.22 -5.88 -17.42
C GLU A 183 8.87 -4.39 -17.37
N GLY A 184 9.90 -3.56 -17.26
CA GLY A 184 9.78 -2.11 -17.32
C GLY A 184 9.23 -1.48 -16.04
N VAL A 185 8.85 -0.20 -16.16
CA VAL A 185 8.26 0.58 -15.07
C VAL A 185 6.75 0.71 -15.29
N LYS A 186 5.97 0.45 -14.25
CA LYS A 186 4.53 0.72 -14.22
C LYS A 186 4.19 1.56 -13.00
N CYS A 187 3.14 2.37 -13.17
CA CYS A 187 2.61 3.23 -12.13
C CYS A 187 1.09 3.17 -12.20
N ILE A 188 0.43 3.10 -11.04
CA ILE A 188 -1.01 3.31 -10.89
C ILE A 188 -1.24 4.42 -9.87
N CYS A 189 -2.42 5.05 -9.95
CA CYS A 189 -2.82 6.13 -9.06
C CYS A 189 -4.35 6.15 -8.94
N ASN A 190 -4.93 7.26 -8.51
CA ASN A 190 -6.37 7.47 -8.37
C ASN A 190 -7.15 7.59 -9.69
N GLN A 191 -6.62 7.07 -10.80
CA GLN A 191 -7.26 7.02 -12.12
C GLN A 191 -7.13 5.65 -12.77
N LEU A 192 -8.09 5.29 -13.62
CA LEU A 192 -8.05 4.08 -14.42
C LEU A 192 -6.95 4.16 -15.50
N SER A 193 -6.20 3.08 -15.64
CA SER A 193 -5.01 2.97 -16.48
C SER A 193 -5.08 1.81 -17.48
N LEU A 194 -5.95 0.82 -17.23
CA LEU A 194 -6.11 -0.31 -18.13
C LEU A 194 -6.77 0.15 -19.43
N THR A 195 -6.17 -0.20 -20.57
CA THR A 195 -6.66 0.18 -21.89
C THR A 195 -7.23 -1.03 -22.62
N THR A 196 -6.69 -1.37 -23.79
CA THR A 196 -7.12 -2.52 -24.61
C THR A 196 -6.38 -3.80 -24.29
N LYS A 197 -5.20 -3.71 -23.65
CA LYS A 197 -4.46 -4.88 -23.14
C LYS A 197 -5.08 -5.33 -21.82
N ILE A 198 -5.76 -6.46 -21.86
CA ILE A 198 -6.43 -7.09 -20.72
C ILE A 198 -6.09 -8.58 -20.75
N ASP A 199 -5.39 -9.05 -19.74
CA ASP A 199 -4.94 -10.45 -19.61
C ASP A 199 -5.93 -11.30 -18.82
N ALA A 200 -6.73 -10.68 -17.95
CA ALA A 200 -7.85 -11.30 -17.24
C ALA A 200 -8.98 -10.29 -17.02
N GLU A 201 -10.24 -10.74 -17.06
CA GLU A 201 -11.40 -9.88 -16.82
C GLU A 201 -12.55 -10.66 -16.16
N HIS A 202 -13.46 -9.94 -15.52
CA HIS A 202 -14.71 -10.51 -15.03
C HIS A 202 -15.50 -11.12 -16.19
N PRO A 203 -16.01 -12.37 -16.10
CA PRO A 203 -16.66 -13.05 -17.24
C PRO A 203 -17.85 -12.31 -17.85
N GLU A 204 -18.58 -11.54 -17.04
CA GLU A 204 -19.73 -10.75 -17.46
C GLU A 204 -19.39 -9.29 -17.82
N LEU A 205 -18.13 -8.86 -17.74
CA LEU A 205 -17.72 -7.45 -17.91
C LEU A 205 -18.25 -6.86 -19.22
N ARG A 206 -17.96 -7.52 -20.34
CA ARG A 206 -18.31 -7.03 -21.68
C ARG A 206 -19.82 -7.04 -21.93
N SER A 207 -20.53 -8.05 -21.45
CA SER A 207 -22.00 -8.10 -21.52
C SER A 207 -22.63 -6.99 -20.67
N TYR A 208 -22.05 -6.71 -19.50
CA TYR A 208 -22.53 -5.67 -18.61
C TYR A 208 -22.42 -4.29 -19.27
N VAL A 209 -21.23 -3.90 -19.74
CA VAL A 209 -21.04 -2.57 -20.36
C VAL A 209 -21.88 -2.39 -21.64
N ARG A 210 -22.15 -3.47 -22.39
CA ARG A 210 -23.08 -3.44 -23.53
C ARG A 210 -24.51 -3.20 -23.08
N SER A 211 -24.95 -3.86 -22.01
CA SER A 211 -26.29 -3.66 -21.46
C SER A 211 -26.51 -2.24 -20.93
N GLN A 212 -25.43 -1.58 -20.46
CA GLN A 212 -25.45 -0.18 -20.05
C GLN A 212 -25.34 0.80 -21.23
N GLY A 213 -25.10 0.31 -22.46
CA GLY A 213 -24.88 1.16 -23.63
C GLY A 213 -23.55 1.94 -23.61
N TRP A 214 -22.59 1.53 -22.77
CA TRP A 214 -21.29 2.22 -22.63
C TRP A 214 -20.29 1.82 -23.71
N TRP A 215 -20.45 0.62 -24.28
CA TRP A 215 -19.65 0.12 -25.39
C TRP A 215 -20.53 -0.74 -26.28
N ASN A 216 -20.46 -0.53 -27.60
CA ASN A 216 -21.35 -1.19 -28.57
C ASN A 216 -20.69 -2.40 -29.26
N GLY A 217 -19.38 -2.60 -29.10
CA GLY A 217 -18.66 -3.71 -29.74
C GLY A 217 -18.03 -3.38 -31.09
N ASP A 218 -18.18 -2.15 -31.60
CA ASP A 218 -17.67 -1.76 -32.93
C ASP A 218 -16.17 -1.39 -32.91
N SER A 219 -15.62 -1.11 -31.72
CA SER A 219 -14.20 -0.85 -31.48
C SER A 219 -13.62 -1.86 -30.50
N ASP A 220 -12.29 -1.92 -30.40
CA ASP A 220 -11.63 -2.63 -29.31
C ASP A 220 -12.17 -2.13 -27.95
N PHE A 221 -12.29 -3.04 -27.00
CA PHE A 221 -12.74 -2.72 -25.66
C PHE A 221 -11.59 -2.07 -24.89
N ASN A 222 -11.74 -0.80 -24.53
CA ASN A 222 -10.79 -0.04 -23.72
C ASN A 222 -11.39 0.21 -22.32
N PHE A 223 -10.81 -0.39 -21.28
CA PHE A 223 -11.41 -0.38 -19.94
C PHE A 223 -11.52 1.04 -19.36
N SER A 224 -10.42 1.79 -19.32
CA SER A 224 -10.38 3.18 -18.84
C SER A 224 -11.33 4.09 -19.64
N GLU A 225 -11.35 4.03 -20.97
CA GLU A 225 -12.29 4.85 -21.75
C GLU A 225 -13.77 4.55 -21.44
N VAL A 226 -14.10 3.27 -21.19
CA VAL A 226 -15.47 2.85 -20.90
C VAL A 226 -15.91 3.23 -19.49
N PHE A 227 -15.01 3.12 -18.50
CA PHE A 227 -15.34 3.29 -17.08
C PHE A 227 -14.93 4.64 -16.50
N SER A 228 -14.08 5.44 -17.15
CA SER A 228 -13.72 6.77 -16.65
C SER A 228 -14.86 7.77 -16.79
N LEU A 229 -14.81 8.81 -15.94
CA LEU A 229 -15.65 10.00 -16.08
C LEU A 229 -15.09 10.89 -17.21
N ALA A 230 -15.96 11.65 -17.89
CA ALA A 230 -15.59 12.39 -19.11
C ALA A 230 -14.49 13.47 -18.93
N ASP A 231 -14.23 13.90 -17.69
CA ASP A 231 -13.22 14.92 -17.36
C ASP A 231 -11.89 14.31 -16.85
N ASP A 232 -11.73 12.98 -16.84
CA ASP A 232 -10.63 12.29 -16.16
C ASP A 232 -9.41 11.99 -17.04
N HIS A 233 -9.28 12.66 -18.20
CA HIS A 233 -8.25 12.39 -19.21
C HIS A 233 -6.87 13.02 -18.94
N LEU A 234 -6.55 13.35 -17.70
CA LEU A 234 -5.22 13.87 -17.36
C LEU A 234 -4.23 12.70 -17.26
N ALA A 235 -3.04 12.86 -17.86
CA ALA A 235 -1.97 11.88 -17.74
C ALA A 235 -1.50 11.80 -16.28
N CYS A 236 -1.94 10.78 -15.56
CA CYS A 236 -1.32 10.43 -14.29
C CYS A 236 0.06 9.78 -14.52
N CYS A 237 0.89 9.75 -13.47
CA CYS A 237 2.21 9.11 -13.39
C CYS A 237 3.44 10.01 -13.61
N SER A 238 3.44 11.24 -13.09
CA SER A 238 4.60 12.16 -13.12
C SER A 238 5.92 11.53 -12.58
N GLY A 239 5.84 10.63 -11.60
CA GLY A 239 6.99 9.89 -11.08
C GLY A 239 7.52 8.77 -11.99
N ARG A 240 6.70 8.26 -12.92
CA ARG A 240 7.08 7.15 -13.82
C ARG A 240 8.19 7.56 -14.77
N GLU A 241 8.07 8.74 -15.38
CA GLU A 241 9.11 9.24 -16.28
C GLU A 241 10.46 9.39 -15.57
N THR A 242 10.45 9.79 -14.29
CA THR A 242 11.65 9.91 -13.48
C THR A 242 12.33 8.56 -13.26
N LEU A 243 11.55 7.49 -13.03
CA LEU A 243 12.07 6.13 -12.91
C LEU A 243 12.56 5.58 -14.26
N GLU A 244 11.82 5.80 -15.35
CA GLU A 244 12.24 5.36 -16.69
C GLU A 244 13.55 6.03 -17.12
N LYS A 245 13.78 7.29 -16.74
CA LYS A 245 15.03 8.03 -16.99
C LYS A 245 16.25 7.47 -16.23
N GLN A 246 16.06 6.59 -15.22
CA GLN A 246 17.18 5.93 -14.51
C GLN A 246 17.88 4.86 -15.36
N GLY A 247 17.35 4.52 -16.53
CA GLY A 247 18.10 3.78 -17.56
C GLY A 247 18.58 2.39 -17.16
N GLY A 248 17.88 1.70 -16.26
CA GLY A 248 18.22 0.35 -15.83
C GLY A 248 18.74 0.20 -14.41
N ASP A 249 18.81 1.28 -13.64
CA ASP A 249 19.33 1.26 -12.27
C ASP A 249 18.32 1.77 -11.24
N VAL A 250 17.02 1.45 -11.42
CA VAL A 250 16.03 1.71 -10.37
C VAL A 250 16.38 0.88 -9.13
N SER A 251 16.93 1.56 -8.13
CA SER A 251 17.26 1.05 -6.80
C SER A 251 16.20 1.42 -5.76
N ALA A 252 16.33 0.88 -4.54
CA ALA A 252 15.50 1.30 -3.41
C ALA A 252 15.61 2.82 -3.17
N GLN A 253 16.83 3.37 -3.22
CA GLN A 253 17.07 4.80 -3.04
C GLN A 253 16.40 5.64 -4.14
N ALA A 254 16.45 5.19 -5.40
CA ALA A 254 15.79 5.87 -6.51
C ALA A 254 14.26 5.90 -6.30
N MET A 255 13.67 4.78 -5.87
CA MET A 255 12.25 4.69 -5.54
C MET A 255 11.89 5.60 -4.36
N ILE A 256 12.68 5.60 -3.28
CA ILE A 256 12.49 6.50 -2.13
C ILE A 256 12.49 7.97 -2.57
N ASN A 257 13.40 8.36 -3.46
CA ASN A 257 13.47 9.74 -3.96
C ASN A 257 12.21 10.14 -4.74
N VAL A 258 11.65 9.24 -5.55
CA VAL A 258 10.39 9.48 -6.26
C VAL A 258 9.23 9.60 -5.29
N LEU A 259 9.15 8.74 -4.27
CA LEU A 259 8.11 8.81 -3.25
C LEU A 259 8.18 10.09 -2.39
N ARG A 260 9.35 10.74 -2.33
CA ARG A 260 9.56 12.02 -1.62
C ARG A 260 9.25 13.26 -2.46
N ASP A 261 8.99 13.11 -3.76
CA ASP A 261 8.87 14.23 -4.69
C ASP A 261 7.54 14.97 -4.51
N LYS A 262 7.60 16.13 -3.84
CA LYS A 262 6.45 17.03 -3.65
C LYS A 262 6.16 17.87 -4.90
N ASP A 263 7.18 18.16 -5.71
CA ASP A 263 7.05 19.08 -6.85
C ASP A 263 6.24 18.46 -7.97
N SER A 264 6.40 17.14 -8.19
CA SER A 264 5.60 16.38 -9.16
C SER A 264 4.25 15.90 -8.63
N GLY A 265 3.95 16.13 -7.34
CA GLY A 265 2.72 15.74 -6.68
C GLY A 265 2.68 14.31 -6.12
N VAL A 266 3.74 13.51 -6.31
CA VAL A 266 3.81 12.12 -5.80
C VAL A 266 3.76 12.08 -4.27
N CYS A 267 4.47 12.99 -3.61
CA CYS A 267 4.37 13.20 -2.17
C CYS A 267 3.31 14.26 -1.87
N VAL A 268 2.08 13.82 -1.62
CA VAL A 268 0.93 14.68 -1.34
C VAL A 268 1.09 15.42 -0.01
N ASP A 269 0.91 16.74 -0.05
CA ASP A 269 0.84 17.65 1.10
C ASP A 269 -0.13 18.80 0.78
N SER A 270 -1.44 18.52 0.84
CA SER A 270 -2.55 19.43 0.45
C SER A 270 -3.46 19.75 1.64
N GLU A 271 -4.32 20.77 1.62
CA GLU A 271 -5.17 21.08 2.79
C GLU A 271 -5.98 19.88 3.32
N SER A 272 -6.50 19.02 2.43
CA SER A 272 -7.34 17.87 2.80
C SER A 272 -6.57 16.57 3.01
N PHE A 273 -5.51 16.34 2.22
CA PHE A 273 -4.79 15.06 2.20
C PHE A 273 -3.30 15.23 2.46
N LEU A 274 -2.71 14.23 3.10
CA LEU A 274 -1.28 14.09 3.32
C LEU A 274 -0.88 12.66 2.95
N THR A 275 0.32 12.48 2.41
CA THR A 275 0.94 11.14 2.35
C THR A 275 1.19 10.68 3.78
N THR A 276 0.32 9.81 4.29
CA THR A 276 0.30 9.38 5.70
C THR A 276 1.27 8.24 6.00
N ALA A 277 1.66 7.47 4.98
CA ALA A 277 2.72 6.48 5.05
C ALA A 277 3.27 6.17 3.65
N SER A 278 4.48 5.61 3.62
CA SER A 278 5.12 5.13 2.41
C SER A 278 5.82 3.79 2.62
N MET A 279 5.88 3.00 1.57
CA MET A 279 6.54 1.69 1.53
C MET A 279 7.42 1.58 0.29
N VAL A 280 8.59 0.96 0.44
CA VAL A 280 9.42 0.48 -0.68
C VAL A 280 9.72 -1.00 -0.44
N SER A 281 9.81 -1.81 -1.49
CA SER A 281 10.25 -3.20 -1.37
C SER A 281 11.20 -3.58 -2.49
N VAL A 282 12.21 -4.36 -2.14
CA VAL A 282 13.17 -4.94 -3.08
C VAL A 282 13.00 -6.45 -3.04
N LEU A 283 12.62 -7.02 -4.19
CA LEU A 283 12.32 -8.44 -4.36
C LEU A 283 13.34 -9.03 -5.34
N PRO A 284 14.39 -9.73 -4.87
CA PRO A 284 15.31 -10.43 -5.76
C PRO A 284 14.59 -11.52 -6.55
N GLN A 285 14.89 -11.67 -7.84
CA GLN A 285 14.35 -12.77 -8.66
C GLN A 285 14.88 -14.13 -8.20
N ASP A 286 16.10 -14.16 -7.66
CA ASP A 286 16.67 -15.34 -7.02
C ASP A 286 16.04 -15.54 -5.62
N PRO A 287 15.29 -16.64 -5.39
CA PRO A 287 14.60 -16.88 -4.13
C PRO A 287 15.54 -17.24 -2.98
N SER A 288 16.84 -17.49 -3.24
CA SER A 288 17.83 -17.68 -2.17
C SER A 288 18.12 -16.40 -1.39
N PHE A 289 17.78 -15.24 -1.95
CA PHE A 289 17.90 -13.94 -1.28
C PHE A 289 16.57 -13.52 -0.64
N PRO A 290 16.62 -12.91 0.56
CA PRO A 290 15.42 -12.39 1.21
C PRO A 290 14.83 -11.21 0.45
N CYS A 291 13.53 -11.00 0.58
CA CYS A 291 12.90 -9.73 0.24
C CYS A 291 13.17 -8.72 1.35
N VAL A 292 13.42 -7.46 0.98
CA VAL A 292 13.62 -6.36 1.95
C VAL A 292 12.49 -5.35 1.76
N HIS A 293 11.78 -5.05 2.84
CA HIS A 293 10.64 -4.14 2.86
C HIS A 293 10.95 -2.95 3.74
N TYR A 294 10.71 -1.74 3.26
CA TYR A 294 10.99 -0.52 3.98
C TYR A 294 9.70 0.23 4.25
N PHE A 295 9.52 0.69 5.48
CA PHE A 295 8.34 1.45 5.90
C PHE A 295 8.72 2.77 6.56
N THR A 296 7.93 3.81 6.31
CA THR A 296 8.07 5.05 7.09
C THR A 296 7.45 4.91 8.47
N GLY A 297 6.24 4.34 8.59
CA GLY A 297 5.48 4.34 9.87
C GLY A 297 5.20 5.75 10.44
N THR A 298 5.39 6.78 9.62
CA THR A 298 5.19 8.20 9.91
C THR A 298 4.78 8.92 8.62
N PRO A 299 4.02 10.03 8.72
CA PRO A 299 3.54 10.77 7.56
C PRO A 299 4.62 11.64 6.93
N ASP A 300 4.40 12.05 5.68
CA ASP A 300 5.30 12.86 4.86
C ASP A 300 6.67 12.17 4.65
N PRO A 301 6.82 11.34 3.59
CA PRO A 301 8.10 10.66 3.31
C PRO A 301 9.25 11.64 3.08
N SER A 302 8.98 12.88 2.66
CA SER A 302 10.02 13.91 2.51
C SER A 302 10.61 14.36 3.86
N ARG A 303 9.94 14.04 4.97
CA ARG A 303 10.33 14.35 6.35
C ARG A 303 10.40 13.08 7.22
N SER A 304 10.37 11.90 6.61
CA SER A 304 10.43 10.61 7.29
C SER A 304 11.58 9.79 6.74
N ILE A 305 12.02 8.81 7.50
CA ILE A 305 13.00 7.81 7.04
C ILE A 305 12.33 6.46 6.81
N PHE A 306 12.92 5.66 5.93
CA PHE A 306 12.50 4.32 5.57
C PHE A 306 13.25 3.29 6.42
N LYS A 307 12.53 2.55 7.27
CA LYS A 307 13.09 1.52 8.17
C LYS A 307 12.94 0.14 7.53
N PRO A 308 14.02 -0.66 7.40
CA PRO A 308 13.95 -1.97 6.78
C PRO A 308 13.30 -3.02 7.68
N PHE A 309 12.71 -4.01 7.03
CA PHE A 309 12.05 -5.18 7.57
C PHE A 309 12.34 -6.37 6.66
N ILE A 310 12.69 -7.51 7.25
CA ILE A 310 12.89 -8.79 6.56
C ILE A 310 12.09 -9.84 7.31
N PHE A 311 11.37 -10.70 6.59
CA PHE A 311 10.70 -11.86 7.18
C PHE A 311 11.75 -12.88 7.64
N VAL A 312 11.76 -13.15 8.95
CA VAL A 312 12.52 -14.22 9.59
C VAL A 312 11.68 -14.84 10.70
N ASP A 313 12.12 -15.98 11.24
CA ASP A 313 11.49 -16.55 12.42
C ASP A 313 11.62 -15.60 13.63
N ASP A 314 10.61 -15.60 14.50
CA ASP A 314 10.58 -14.85 15.77
C ASP A 314 10.78 -13.33 15.66
N VAL A 315 10.41 -12.71 14.53
CA VAL A 315 10.41 -11.25 14.33
C VAL A 315 9.88 -10.49 15.55
N LYS A 316 10.69 -9.55 16.04
CA LYS A 316 10.33 -8.74 17.20
C LYS A 316 9.22 -7.74 16.89
N LEU A 317 8.13 -7.82 17.66
CA LEU A 317 7.03 -6.88 17.56
C LEU A 317 7.45 -5.47 17.98
N VAL A 318 6.87 -4.46 17.31
CA VAL A 318 7.20 -3.05 17.54
C VAL A 318 5.96 -2.25 17.97
N PRO A 319 5.55 -2.32 19.25
CA PRO A 319 4.39 -1.57 19.75
C PRO A 319 4.47 -0.05 19.56
N LYS A 320 5.68 0.51 19.38
CA LYS A 320 5.92 1.95 19.24
C LYS A 320 5.39 2.55 17.92
N VAL A 321 5.10 1.69 16.94
CA VAL A 321 4.45 2.02 15.66
C VAL A 321 2.99 1.55 15.59
N GLN A 322 2.41 1.21 16.76
CA GLN A 322 1.02 0.76 16.87
C GLN A 322 0.23 1.72 17.75
N SER A 323 -0.93 2.11 17.24
CA SER A 323 -1.98 2.87 17.89
C SER A 323 -2.48 2.17 19.15
N PRO A 324 -2.95 2.92 20.15
CA PRO A 324 -3.66 2.34 21.28
C PRO A 324 -4.87 1.50 20.81
N SER A 325 -5.06 0.33 21.42
CA SER A 325 -6.25 -0.48 21.16
C SER A 325 -7.45 0.05 21.96
N PHE A 326 -8.58 0.24 21.29
CA PHE A 326 -9.85 0.62 21.91
C PHE A 326 -10.83 -0.56 22.06
N GLY A 327 -10.46 -1.76 21.61
CA GLY A 327 -11.30 -2.97 21.73
C GLY A 327 -12.71 -2.77 21.16
N ASN A 328 -13.72 -3.24 21.89
CA ASN A 328 -15.14 -3.06 21.50
C ASN A 328 -15.63 -1.61 21.64
N ASP A 329 -14.85 -0.75 22.31
CA ASP A 329 -15.16 0.67 22.45
C ASP A 329 -14.70 1.51 21.26
N ASP A 330 -13.97 0.93 20.31
CA ASP A 330 -13.53 1.60 19.10
C ASP A 330 -14.74 2.15 18.30
N PRO A 331 -14.78 3.45 17.96
CA PRO A 331 -15.85 4.03 17.15
C PRO A 331 -16.00 3.40 15.77
N ALA A 332 -14.96 2.73 15.26
CA ALA A 332 -15.05 1.93 14.05
C ALA A 332 -15.96 0.71 14.24
N LYS A 333 -16.17 0.19 15.47
CA LYS A 333 -17.02 -0.98 15.77
C LYS A 333 -18.42 -0.63 16.27
N LYS A 334 -18.66 0.61 16.66
CA LYS A 334 -19.96 1.09 17.17
C LYS A 334 -20.88 1.46 16.00
N ILE A 335 -22.19 1.24 16.14
CA ILE A 335 -23.18 1.66 15.14
C ILE A 335 -24.09 2.73 15.78
N PRO A 336 -24.24 3.93 15.18
CA PRO A 336 -23.55 4.41 13.96
C PRO A 336 -22.04 4.57 14.17
N ARG A 337 -21.23 4.35 13.10
CA ARG A 337 -19.77 4.40 13.15
C ARG A 337 -19.24 5.83 13.27
N PHE A 338 -18.03 5.96 13.79
CA PHE A 338 -17.22 7.19 13.76
C PHE A 338 -17.90 8.43 14.38
N GLN A 339 -18.72 8.23 15.43
CA GLN A 339 -19.35 9.33 16.18
C GLN A 339 -18.35 10.05 17.10
N GLU A 340 -17.25 9.39 17.41
CA GLU A 340 -16.13 9.91 18.20
C GLU A 340 -14.84 9.65 17.42
N LYS A 341 -13.84 10.49 17.63
CA LYS A 341 -12.51 10.36 17.02
C LYS A 341 -11.44 10.29 18.11
N PRO A 342 -11.02 9.08 18.52
CA PRO A 342 -10.04 8.92 19.59
C PRO A 342 -8.65 9.32 19.11
N ASP A 343 -7.73 9.60 20.05
CA ASP A 343 -6.33 9.87 19.70
C ASP A 343 -5.62 8.55 19.32
N ARG A 344 -5.52 8.29 18.02
CA ARG A 344 -4.88 7.10 17.47
C ARG A 344 -3.36 7.21 17.31
N ARG A 345 -2.75 8.32 17.72
CA ARG A 345 -1.32 8.56 17.49
C ARG A 345 -0.46 7.67 18.41
N HIS A 346 0.35 6.82 17.78
CA HIS A 346 1.34 5.97 18.45
C HIS A 346 2.60 6.76 18.86
N GLU A 347 3.50 6.12 19.61
CA GLU A 347 4.69 6.79 20.17
C GLU A 347 5.56 7.43 19.08
N LEU A 348 5.88 6.68 18.02
CA LEU A 348 6.67 7.19 16.91
C LEU A 348 5.98 8.36 16.18
N TYR A 349 4.67 8.30 15.96
CA TYR A 349 3.91 9.38 15.33
C TYR A 349 4.02 10.68 16.14
N LYS A 350 3.81 10.60 17.47
CA LYS A 350 3.90 11.77 18.37
C LYS A 350 5.29 12.39 18.38
N ALA A 351 6.33 11.56 18.38
CA ALA A 351 7.70 12.04 18.31
C ALA A 351 8.03 12.67 16.94
N HIS A 352 7.50 12.09 15.85
CA HIS A 352 7.62 12.64 14.51
C HIS A 352 6.91 13.99 14.35
N GLU A 353 5.69 14.15 14.89
CA GLU A 353 4.99 15.44 14.93
C GLU A 353 5.85 16.52 15.61
N TRP A 354 6.49 16.19 16.73
CA TRP A 354 7.42 17.10 17.39
C TRP A 354 8.61 17.43 16.47
N ALA A 355 9.22 16.44 15.82
CA ALA A 355 10.36 16.66 14.91
C ALA A 355 9.99 17.55 13.71
N ARG A 356 8.79 17.37 13.15
CA ARG A 356 8.24 18.27 12.10
C ARG A 356 8.07 19.69 12.60
N SER A 357 7.55 19.85 13.82
CA SER A 357 7.39 21.17 14.42
C SER A 357 8.74 21.86 14.67
N LEU A 358 9.79 21.11 14.98
CA LEU A 358 11.14 21.64 15.14
C LEU A 358 11.70 22.15 13.81
N LEU A 359 11.49 21.42 12.71
CA LEU A 359 11.88 21.84 11.35
C LEU A 359 11.25 23.18 10.92
N GLU A 360 10.03 23.44 11.39
CA GLU A 360 9.30 24.67 11.07
C GLU A 360 9.71 25.85 11.97
N ASN A 361 9.98 25.60 13.25
CA ASN A 361 10.23 26.64 14.25
C ASN A 361 11.72 26.97 14.48
N ASP A 362 12.64 26.03 14.26
CA ASP A 362 14.08 26.18 14.46
C ASP A 362 14.81 25.47 13.31
N GLN A 363 14.97 26.19 12.18
CA GLN A 363 15.49 25.63 10.94
C GLN A 363 16.87 24.99 11.11
N ASP A 364 17.76 25.56 11.92
CA ASP A 364 19.11 25.02 12.11
C ASP A 364 19.09 23.68 12.84
N LYS A 365 18.37 23.59 13.98
CA LYS A 365 18.23 22.33 14.71
C LYS A 365 17.46 21.30 13.92
N GLY A 366 16.37 21.70 13.26
CA GLY A 366 15.57 20.83 12.42
C GLY A 366 16.37 20.25 11.26
N GLN A 367 17.11 21.08 10.52
CA GLN A 367 17.97 20.60 9.42
C GLN A 367 19.07 19.67 9.92
N LYS A 368 19.66 19.95 11.09
CA LYS A 368 20.65 19.05 11.69
C LYS A 368 20.04 17.69 12.03
N LEU A 369 18.86 17.67 12.65
CA LEU A 369 18.12 16.44 12.94
C LEU A 369 17.83 15.67 11.65
N MET A 370 17.31 16.34 10.62
CA MET A 370 17.00 15.69 9.34
C MET A 370 18.24 15.09 8.67
N ARG A 371 19.40 15.75 8.73
CA ARG A 371 20.66 15.17 8.22
C ARG A 371 21.03 13.88 8.97
N ILE A 372 20.95 13.89 10.30
CA ILE A 372 21.21 12.68 11.11
C ILE A 372 20.25 11.55 10.72
N MET A 373 18.98 11.86 10.51
CA MET A 373 17.97 10.88 10.09
C MET A 373 18.27 10.31 8.69
N LEU A 374 18.60 11.16 7.72
CA LEU A 374 18.97 10.69 6.38
C LEU A 374 20.28 9.89 6.38
N ASP A 375 21.25 10.25 7.22
CA ASP A 375 22.48 9.46 7.39
C ASP A 375 22.19 8.08 7.99
N LEU A 376 21.21 7.97 8.90
CA LEU A 376 20.76 6.69 9.47
C LEU A 376 20.04 5.84 8.41
N GLU A 377 19.15 6.43 7.61
CA GLU A 377 18.51 5.76 6.48
C GLU A 377 19.53 5.23 5.48
N LYS A 378 20.52 6.05 5.12
CA LYS A 378 21.58 5.68 4.19
C LYS A 378 22.36 4.46 4.68
N GLN A 379 22.75 4.45 5.96
CA GLN A 379 23.44 3.31 6.57
C GLN A 379 22.56 2.05 6.56
N GLY A 380 21.26 2.19 6.80
CA GLY A 380 20.30 1.09 6.70
C GLY A 380 20.22 0.54 5.27
N LEU A 381 20.15 1.40 4.26
CA LEU A 381 20.12 0.99 2.85
C LEU A 381 21.41 0.28 2.44
N GLU A 382 22.57 0.82 2.81
CA GLU A 382 23.88 0.19 2.55
C GLU A 382 23.97 -1.21 3.17
N ALA A 383 23.54 -1.37 4.43
CA ALA A 383 23.52 -2.66 5.10
C ALA A 383 22.59 -3.67 4.42
N MET A 384 21.45 -3.22 3.89
CA MET A 384 20.53 -4.11 3.16
C MET A 384 21.06 -4.48 1.77
N GLU A 385 21.78 -3.58 1.09
CA GLU A 385 22.48 -3.89 -0.16
C GLU A 385 23.55 -4.97 0.05
N ASP A 386 24.27 -4.93 1.17
CA ASP A 386 25.22 -5.98 1.55
C ASP A 386 24.52 -7.33 1.75
N ILE A 387 23.36 -7.35 2.41
CA ILE A 387 22.53 -8.59 2.56
C ILE A 387 22.07 -9.12 1.20
N LEU A 388 21.73 -8.24 0.26
CA LEU A 388 21.24 -8.61 -1.07
C LEU A 388 22.36 -9.04 -2.04
N THR A 389 23.63 -8.87 -1.67
CA THR A 389 24.78 -9.20 -2.53
C THR A 389 25.73 -10.23 -1.92
N ARG A 390 25.59 -10.55 -0.63
CA ARG A 390 26.41 -11.57 0.02
C ARG A 390 26.12 -12.97 -0.52
N THR A 391 27.12 -13.84 -0.39
CA THR A 391 27.02 -15.26 -0.78
C THR A 391 26.67 -16.17 0.39
N GLU A 392 26.76 -15.66 1.62
CA GLU A 392 26.45 -16.40 2.84
C GLU A 392 24.95 -16.35 3.14
N VAL A 393 24.43 -17.46 3.71
CA VAL A 393 23.04 -17.53 4.16
C VAL A 393 22.83 -16.53 5.30
N LEU A 394 21.76 -15.74 5.22
CA LEU A 394 21.36 -14.82 6.29
C LEU A 394 21.08 -15.59 7.58
N ASP A 395 21.83 -15.28 8.64
CA ASP A 395 21.49 -15.70 9.99
C ASP A 395 20.29 -14.86 10.49
N PRO A 396 19.12 -15.47 10.77
CA PRO A 396 17.95 -14.77 11.29
C PRO A 396 18.24 -13.88 12.50
N ALA A 397 19.19 -14.27 13.35
CA ALA A 397 19.55 -13.51 14.55
C ALA A 397 20.15 -12.12 14.23
N GLU A 398 20.67 -11.90 13.02
CA GLU A 398 21.20 -10.61 12.57
C GLU A 398 20.09 -9.58 12.33
N VAL A 399 18.87 -10.02 11.99
CA VAL A 399 17.80 -9.13 11.50
C VAL A 399 16.47 -9.26 12.23
N VAL A 400 16.36 -10.18 13.20
CA VAL A 400 15.14 -10.40 14.00
C VAL A 400 14.63 -9.15 14.71
N ASP A 401 15.55 -8.26 15.10
CA ASP A 401 15.28 -7.00 15.79
C ASP A 401 15.41 -5.77 14.86
N LEU A 402 15.67 -5.97 13.56
CA LEU A 402 16.06 -4.91 12.61
C LEU A 402 15.09 -3.72 12.60
N PHE A 403 13.80 -3.98 12.34
CA PHE A 403 12.79 -2.93 12.28
C PHE A 403 12.59 -2.27 13.66
N TYR A 404 12.65 -3.05 14.74
CA TYR A 404 12.55 -2.56 16.11
C TYR A 404 13.69 -1.58 16.43
N ASP A 405 14.94 -1.95 16.12
CA ASP A 405 16.12 -1.16 16.43
C ASP A 405 16.16 0.14 15.64
N CYS A 406 15.73 0.14 14.37
CA CYS A 406 15.60 1.36 13.58
C CYS A 406 14.56 2.32 14.18
N VAL A 407 13.37 1.82 14.57
CA VAL A 407 12.33 2.62 15.22
C VAL A 407 12.78 3.15 16.58
N ASP A 408 13.44 2.31 17.39
CA ASP A 408 13.94 2.70 18.71
C ASP A 408 15.04 3.76 18.60
N THR A 409 15.92 3.65 17.61
CA THR A 409 16.97 4.62 17.33
C THR A 409 16.41 5.96 16.88
N GLU A 410 15.48 5.97 15.93
CA GLU A 410 14.82 7.20 15.47
C GLU A 410 14.13 7.93 16.64
N LEU A 411 13.40 7.21 17.48
CA LEU A 411 12.77 7.76 18.68
C LEU A 411 13.75 8.41 19.65
N LYS A 412 14.96 7.87 19.79
CA LYS A 412 16.01 8.45 20.64
C LYS A 412 16.55 9.77 20.08
N PHE A 413 16.51 9.97 18.76
CA PHE A 413 16.93 11.24 18.15
C PHE A 413 15.83 12.30 18.17
N PHE A 414 14.56 11.91 18.27
CA PHE A 414 13.42 12.81 18.43
C PHE A 414 13.18 13.28 19.88
N LYS A 415 13.91 12.73 20.86
CA LYS A 415 13.84 13.13 22.28
C LYS A 415 15.15 13.79 22.69
#